data_AF-A0A179D6M4-F1
#
_entry.id   AF-A0A179D6M4-F1
#
_cell.length_a   1.000
_cell.length_b   1.000
_cell.length_c   1.000
_cell.angle_alpha   90.00
_cell.angle_beta   90.00
_cell.angle_gamma   90.00
#
_symmetry.space_group_name_H-M   'P 1'
#
loop_
_entity.id
_entity.type
_entity.pdbx_description
1 polymer ?
#
loop_
_entity_poly.entity_id
_entity_poly.type
_entity_poly.pdbx_seq_one_letter_code
_entity_poly.pdbx_strand_id
1 'polypeptide(L)'
;MRLFWITFITVFLAELGDKTQLAALMLSAKEKRFWPIFLAAAIALTLASALGVAAGNFLGELLPLKLIRVLSGAAFILLGVLILWGKI
;
A
#
# COMPACT_ATOMS: atom_id res chain seq x y z
N MET A 1 3.07 -9.04 -20.67
CA MET A 1 2.02 -8.01 -20.47
C MET A 1 0.81 -8.46 -19.66
N ARG A 2 0.42 -9.75 -19.62
CA ARG A 2 -0.74 -10.20 -18.83
C ARG A 2 -0.62 -9.93 -17.31
N LEU A 3 0.53 -10.22 -16.69
CA LEU A 3 0.74 -9.93 -15.26
C LEU A 3 0.63 -8.44 -14.94
N PHE A 4 1.19 -7.58 -15.80
CA PHE A 4 1.14 -6.13 -15.61
C PHE A 4 -0.31 -5.64 -15.46
N TRP A 5 -1.19 -6.00 -16.38
CA TRP A 5 -2.59 -5.56 -16.33
C TRP A 5 -3.35 -6.13 -15.13
N ILE A 6 -3.13 -7.40 -14.78
CA ILE A 6 -3.77 -8.01 -13.61
C ILE A 6 -3.34 -7.29 -12.33
N THR A 7 -2.03 -7.10 -12.13
CA THR A 7 -1.50 -6.42 -10.95
C THR A 7 -1.94 -4.96 -10.92
N PHE A 8 -1.87 -4.25 -12.06
CA PHE A 8 -2.29 -2.85 -12.16
C PHE A 8 -3.77 -2.68 -11.78
N ILE A 9 -4.67 -3.44 -12.40
CA ILE A 9 -6.12 -3.35 -12.11
C ILE A 9 -6.41 -3.74 -10.66
N THR A 10 -5.78 -4.81 -10.17
CA THR A 10 -6.00 -5.29 -8.79
C THR A 10 -5.57 -4.25 -7.76
N VAL A 11 -4.36 -3.71 -7.89
CA VAL A 11 -3.83 -2.69 -6.97
C VAL A 11 -4.59 -1.37 -7.14
N PHE A 12 -4.88 -0.97 -8.37
CA PHE A 12 -5.64 0.25 -8.64
C PHE A 12 -7.01 0.22 -7.97
N LEU A 13 -7.76 -0.88 -8.12
CA LEU A 13 -9.06 -1.02 -7.47
C LEU A 13 -8.94 -1.14 -5.95
N ALA A 14 -7.92 -1.82 -5.43
CA ALA A 14 -7.69 -1.97 -4.00
C ALA A 14 -7.35 -0.64 -3.30
N GLU A 15 -6.64 0.24 -3.99
CA GLU A 15 -6.20 1.55 -3.47
C GLU A 15 -7.19 2.68 -3.77
N LEU A 16 -8.21 2.46 -4.61
CA LEU A 16 -9.11 3.52 -5.06
C LEU A 16 -9.95 4.07 -3.89
N GLY A 17 -9.77 5.35 -3.58
CA GLY A 17 -10.51 6.02 -2.52
C GLY A 17 -9.96 5.80 -1.11
N ASP A 18 -8.73 5.32 -0.99
CA ASP A 18 -8.08 5.24 0.32
C ASP A 18 -7.88 6.64 0.97
N LYS A 19 -7.75 6.64 2.29
CA LYS A 19 -7.52 7.82 3.13
C LYS A 19 -6.34 8.66 2.63
N THR A 20 -5.28 8.02 2.13
CA THR A 20 -4.11 8.72 1.59
C THR A 20 -4.45 9.55 0.34
N GLN A 21 -5.29 9.02 -0.56
CA GLN A 21 -5.75 9.72 -1.76
C GLN A 21 -6.67 10.90 -1.40
N LEU A 22 -7.58 10.69 -0.45
CA LEU A 22 -8.44 11.76 0.06
C LEU A 22 -7.62 12.88 0.72
N ALA A 23 -6.59 12.53 1.50
CA ALA A 23 -5.70 13.51 2.11
C ALA A 23 -4.91 14.31 1.06
N ALA A 24 -4.39 13.66 0.02
CA ALA A 24 -3.71 14.33 -1.08
C ALA A 24 -4.66 15.27 -1.85
N LEU A 25 -5.91 14.86 -2.08
CA LEU A 25 -6.93 15.68 -2.73
C LEU A 25 -7.32 16.89 -1.87
N MET A 26 -7.51 16.71 -0.57
CA MET A 26 -7.78 17.80 0.37
C MET A 26 -6.62 18.79 0.45
N LEU A 27 -5.37 18.29 0.50
CA LEU A 27 -4.18 19.14 0.51
C LEU A 27 -4.04 19.93 -0.80
N SER A 28 -4.31 19.28 -1.93
CA SER A 28 -4.34 19.90 -3.26
C SER A 28 -5.36 21.03 -3.34
N ALA A 29 -6.57 20.81 -2.81
CA ALA A 29 -7.63 21.81 -2.74
C ALA A 29 -7.26 22.99 -1.81
N LYS A 30 -6.66 22.70 -0.65
CA LYS A 30 -6.25 23.70 0.35
C LYS A 30 -5.15 24.62 -0.18
N GLU A 31 -4.08 24.05 -0.71
CA GLU A 31 -2.90 24.80 -1.16
C GLU A 31 -3.06 25.36 -2.58
N LYS A 32 -4.14 24.99 -3.28
CA LYS A 32 -4.43 25.34 -4.68
C LYS A 32 -3.27 24.96 -5.64
N ARG A 33 -2.53 23.90 -5.30
CA ARG A 33 -1.32 23.45 -6.00
C ARG A 33 -1.48 22.00 -6.45
N PHE A 34 -2.28 21.79 -7.49
CA PHE A 34 -2.58 20.45 -8.00
C PHE A 34 -1.33 19.67 -8.43
N TRP A 35 -0.56 20.22 -9.39
CA TRP A 35 0.56 19.50 -9.99
C TRP A 35 1.66 19.10 -8.99
N PRO A 36 2.16 20.00 -8.12
CA PRO A 36 3.20 19.64 -7.17
C PRO A 36 2.76 18.56 -6.17
N ILE A 37 1.52 18.65 -5.68
CA ILE A 37 0.98 17.71 -4.68
C ILE A 37 0.70 16.35 -5.32
N PHE A 38 0.16 16.35 -6.54
CA PHE A 38 -0.02 15.12 -7.32
C PHE A 38 1.32 14.40 -7.57
N LEU A 39 2.34 15.12 -8.03
CA LEU A 39 3.68 14.56 -8.27
C LEU A 39 4.31 14.04 -6.97
N ALA A 40 4.22 14.79 -5.88
CA ALA A 40 4.74 14.35 -4.59
C ALA A 40 4.05 13.07 -4.10
N ALA A 41 2.72 13.00 -4.17
CA ALA A 41 1.96 11.81 -3.80
C ALA A 41 2.27 10.60 -4.71
N ALA A 42 2.38 10.82 -6.02
CA ALA A 42 2.71 9.77 -6.97
C ALA A 42 4.13 9.22 -6.74
N ILE A 43 5.11 10.10 -6.50
CA ILE A 43 6.48 9.69 -6.16
C ILE A 43 6.50 8.92 -4.84
N ALA A 44 5.83 9.43 -3.81
CA ALA A 44 5.75 8.77 -2.51
C ALA A 44 5.15 7.36 -2.62
N LEU A 45 4.02 7.22 -3.32
CA LEU A 45 3.36 5.92 -3.54
C LEU A 45 4.25 4.96 -4.34
N THR A 46 4.90 5.45 -5.39
CA THR A 46 5.79 4.63 -6.23
C THR A 46 6.98 4.14 -5.42
N LEU A 47 7.61 5.02 -4.63
CA LEU A 47 8.74 4.67 -3.78
C LEU A 47 8.34 3.69 -2.68
N ALA A 48 7.22 3.93 -1.99
CA ALA A 48 6.72 3.02 -0.95
C ALA A 48 6.42 1.63 -1.53
N SER A 49 5.79 1.57 -2.71
CA SER A 49 5.52 0.31 -3.40
C SER A 49 6.80 -0.40 -3.83
N ALA A 50 7.77 0.33 -4.40
CA ALA A 50 9.05 -0.23 -4.83
C ALA A 50 9.83 -0.81 -3.65
N LEU A 51 9.87 -0.10 -2.52
CA LEU A 51 10.49 -0.58 -1.28
C LEU A 51 9.76 -1.81 -0.74
N GLY A 52 8.42 -1.82 -0.75
CA GLY A 52 7.62 -2.96 -0.33
C GLY A 52 7.89 -4.20 -1.18
N VAL A 53 7.97 -4.06 -2.50
CA VAL A 53 8.30 -5.16 -3.43
C VAL A 53 9.74 -5.63 -3.23
N ALA A 54 10.71 -4.72 -3.07
CA ALA A 54 12.11 -5.07 -2.84
C ALA A 54 12.28 -5.85 -1.53
N ALA A 55 11.67 -5.39 -0.45
CA ALA A 55 11.68 -6.08 0.84
C ALA A 55 10.98 -7.45 0.75
N GLY A 56 9.81 -7.50 0.10
CA GLY A 56 9.09 -8.75 -0.12
C GLY A 56 9.89 -9.78 -0.92
N ASN A 57 10.60 -9.34 -1.96
CA ASN A 57 11.47 -10.21 -2.75
C ASN A 57 12.64 -10.73 -1.92
N PHE A 58 13.33 -9.85 -1.18
CA PHE A 58 14.42 -10.23 -0.29
C PHE A 58 13.99 -11.24 0.79
N LEU A 59 12.83 -11.02 1.42
CA LEU A 59 12.28 -11.96 2.40
C LEU A 59 11.91 -13.30 1.74
N GLY A 60 11.40 -13.28 0.51
CA GLY A 60 11.05 -14.48 -0.26
C GLY A 60 12.25 -15.36 -0.60
N GLU A 61 13.44 -14.77 -0.74
CA GLU A 61 14.70 -15.49 -0.95
C GLU A 61 15.27 -16.08 0.34
N LEU A 62 15.05 -15.41 1.49
CA LEU A 62 15.56 -15.85 2.79
C LEU A 62 14.66 -16.87 3.50
N LEU A 63 13.34 -16.78 3.33
CA LEU A 63 12.37 -17.52 4.13
C LEU A 63 11.46 -18.43 3.28
N PRO A 64 11.03 -19.59 3.83
CA PRO A 64 10.04 -20.41 3.16
C PRO A 64 8.71 -19.66 2.98
N LEU A 65 8.14 -19.70 1.77
CA LEU A 65 6.84 -19.09 1.45
C LEU A 65 5.70 -19.45 2.43
N LYS A 66 5.72 -20.67 2.97
CA LYS A 66 4.73 -21.10 3.99
C LYS A 66 4.81 -20.23 5.25
N LEU A 67 6.02 -19.90 5.71
CA LEU A 67 6.24 -19.11 6.91
C LEU A 67 5.79 -17.67 6.68
N ILE A 68 6.14 -17.07 5.54
CA ILE A 68 5.70 -15.72 5.16
C ILE A 68 4.16 -15.65 5.17
N ARG A 69 3.48 -16.63 4.56
CA ARG A 69 2.02 -16.65 4.49
C ARG A 69 1.35 -16.75 5.86
N VAL A 70 1.87 -17.60 6.74
CA VAL A 70 1.33 -17.77 8.11
C VAL A 70 1.57 -16.51 8.94
N LEU A 71 2.77 -15.94 8.88
CA LEU A 71 3.12 -14.72 9.63
C LEU A 71 2.28 -13.52 9.16
N SER A 72 2.15 -13.32 7.85
CA SER A 72 1.29 -12.26 7.30
C SER A 72 -0.16 -12.43 7.73
N GLY A 73 -0.72 -13.64 7.63
CA GLY A 73 -2.09 -13.91 8.07
C GLY A 73 -2.30 -13.65 9.57
N ALA A 74 -1.36 -14.10 10.40
CA ALA A 74 -1.38 -13.84 11.84
C ALA A 74 -1.31 -12.34 12.16
N ALA A 75 -0.45 -11.59 11.45
CA ALA A 75 -0.34 -10.13 11.60
C ALA A 75 -1.65 -9.42 11.24
N PHE A 76 -2.30 -9.80 10.13
CA PHE A 76 -3.60 -9.24 9.74
C PHE A 76 -4.71 -9.54 10.77
N ILE A 77 -4.75 -10.76 11.32
CA ILE A 77 -5.70 -11.10 12.39
C ILE A 77 -5.43 -10.26 13.64
N LEU A 78 -4.16 -10.12 14.05
CA LEU A 78 -3.75 -9.31 15.18
C LEU A 78 -4.19 -7.85 15.02
N LEU A 79 -3.92 -7.25 13.86
CA LEU A 79 -4.37 -5.89 13.54
C LEU A 79 -5.90 -5.78 13.58
N GLY A 80 -6.62 -6.74 12.99
CA GLY A 80 -8.08 -6.78 13.04
C GLY A 80 -8.62 -6.83 14.48
N VAL A 81 -8.04 -7.66 15.34
CA VAL A 81 -8.41 -7.74 16.77
C VAL A 81 -8.09 -6.43 17.51
N LEU A 82 -6.94 -5.81 17.24
CA LEU A 82 -6.57 -4.53 17.86
C LEU A 82 -7.53 -3.40 17.48
N ILE A 83 -7.97 -3.37 16.21
CA ILE A 83 -8.99 -2.43 15.71
C ILE A 83 -10.34 -2.68 16.39
N LEU A 84 -10.77 -3.94 16.49
CA LEU A 84 -12.04 -4.28 17.15
C LEU A 84 -12.04 -3.94 18.65
N TRP A 85 -10.89 -4.00 19.30
CA TRP A 85 -10.73 -3.60 20.70
C TRP A 85 -10.58 -2.08 20.88
N GLY A 86 -10.50 -1.31 19.78
CA GLY A 86 -10.31 0.14 19.82
C GLY A 86 -8.97 0.56 20.41
N LYS A 87 -7.95 -0.30 20.36
CA LYS A 87 -6.58 0.07 20.75
C LYS A 87 -5.85 0.83 19.63
N ILE A 88 -6.35 0.72 18.40
CA ILE A 88 -5.94 1.41 17.17
C ILE A 88 -7.23 1.78 16.44
#